data_AF-A0A7J3FBW6-F1
#
_entry.id   AF-A0A7J3FBW6-F1
#
_cell.length_a   1.000
_cell.length_b   1.000
_cell.length_c   1.000
_cell.angle_alpha   90.00
_cell.angle_beta   90.00
_cell.angle_gamma   90.00
#
_symmetry.space_group_name_H-M   'P 1'
#
loop_
_entity.id
_entity.type
_entity.pdbx_description
1 polymer ?
#
loop_
_entity_poly.entity_id
_entity_poly.type
_entity_poly.pdbx_seq_one_letter_code
_entity_poly.pdbx_strand_id
1 'polypeptide(L)'
;MPSLQHVSTAFSQASAIVRALIRTPNALCMLKPTSSESKARLRRGTIYKLSFIKIICANALKYRLALSMGSKPLESGEPCVRYDCALCCYNTRIPLTRLDINRIVKLGYKVNVFAEKTNCGWRLRNIDGKCFFLNGARCRIYEHRPYGCRVYPLVYSLRERKAVLDGFCPHKEEFKIRREDIKMLMFILRSLGETDMF
;
A
#
# COMPACT_ATOMS: atom_id res chain seq x y z
N MET A 1 -12.26 -34.16 16.75
CA MET A 1 -11.67 -32.88 16.28
C MET A 1 -10.17 -33.06 16.21
N PRO A 2 -9.51 -32.94 15.04
CA PRO A 2 -8.05 -33.06 14.97
C PRO A 2 -7.40 -31.79 15.51
N SER A 3 -6.30 -31.97 16.22
CA SER A 3 -5.54 -30.95 16.95
C SER A 3 -4.82 -29.94 16.04
N LEU A 4 -4.67 -28.71 16.56
CA LEU A 4 -4.06 -27.52 15.94
C LEU A 4 -2.60 -27.66 15.47
N GLN A 5 -1.92 -28.79 15.73
CA GLN A 5 -0.52 -29.00 15.34
C GLN A 5 -0.35 -29.50 13.89
N HIS A 6 -1.35 -30.12 13.28
CA HIS A 6 -1.26 -30.63 11.90
C HIS A 6 -1.46 -29.55 10.81
N VAL A 7 -2.00 -28.37 11.17
CA VAL A 7 -2.25 -27.27 10.22
C VAL A 7 -0.98 -26.45 9.95
N SER A 8 -0.04 -26.43 10.90
CA SER A 8 1.19 -25.63 10.82
C SER A 8 2.22 -26.19 9.84
N THR A 9 2.37 -27.51 9.75
CA THR A 9 3.37 -28.16 8.88
C THR A 9 2.99 -28.11 7.39
N ALA A 10 1.70 -28.14 7.05
CA ALA A 10 1.22 -28.01 5.68
C ALA A 10 1.46 -26.60 5.09
N PHE A 11 1.35 -25.55 5.92
CA PHE A 11 1.65 -24.17 5.52
C PHE A 11 3.16 -23.93 5.31
N SER A 12 4.01 -24.58 6.12
CA SER A 12 5.47 -24.49 5.98
C SER A 12 5.97 -25.11 4.67
N GLN A 13 5.44 -26.27 4.29
CA GLN A 13 5.82 -26.95 3.03
C GLN A 13 5.28 -26.24 1.77
N ALA A 14 4.07 -25.66 1.83
CA ALA A 14 3.52 -24.88 0.72
C ALA A 14 4.35 -23.61 0.42
N SER A 15 4.93 -22.99 1.45
CA SER A 15 5.80 -21.81 1.32
C SER A 15 7.11 -22.12 0.58
N ALA A 16 7.71 -23.30 0.80
CA ALA A 16 8.96 -23.68 0.13
C ALA A 16 8.77 -23.93 -1.37
N ILE A 17 7.68 -24.59 -1.76
CA ILE A 17 7.36 -24.90 -3.17
C ILE A 17 6.99 -23.62 -3.92
N VAL A 18 6.18 -22.75 -3.32
CA VAL A 18 5.81 -21.46 -3.93
C VAL A 18 7.03 -20.55 -4.07
N ARG A 19 7.95 -20.52 -3.09
CA ARG A 19 9.22 -19.76 -3.22
C ARG A 19 10.17 -20.34 -4.26
N ALA A 20 10.19 -21.66 -4.45
CA ALA A 20 11.00 -22.32 -5.48
C ALA A 20 10.48 -22.02 -6.90
N LEU A 21 9.16 -21.97 -7.10
CA LEU A 21 8.53 -21.65 -8.39
C LEU A 21 8.67 -20.17 -8.80
N ILE A 22 8.91 -19.27 -7.86
CA ILE A 22 9.11 -17.83 -8.11
C ILE A 22 10.54 -17.52 -8.60
N ARG A 23 11.54 -18.36 -8.33
CA ARG A 23 12.96 -18.04 -8.60
C ARG A 23 13.50 -18.44 -9.97
N THR A 24 12.80 -19.26 -10.76
CA THR A 24 13.29 -19.69 -12.09
C THR A 24 12.16 -19.66 -13.13
N PRO A 25 12.00 -18.57 -13.89
CA PRO A 25 10.92 -18.44 -14.88
C PRO A 25 10.99 -19.48 -16.02
N ASN A 26 12.14 -20.17 -16.18
CA ASN A 26 12.40 -21.09 -17.29
C ASN A 26 12.44 -22.59 -16.92
N ALA A 27 12.17 -22.99 -15.67
CA ALA A 27 12.28 -24.41 -15.29
C ALA A 27 11.11 -25.30 -15.78
N LEU A 28 10.01 -24.71 -16.29
CA LEU A 28 8.88 -25.48 -16.81
C LEU A 28 9.08 -26.02 -18.24
N CYS A 29 10.15 -25.65 -18.95
CA CYS A 29 10.34 -26.00 -20.36
C CYS A 29 11.24 -27.23 -20.62
N MET A 30 11.77 -27.90 -19.58
CA MET A 30 12.80 -28.96 -19.77
C MET A 30 12.43 -30.37 -19.31
N LEU A 31 11.17 -30.66 -18.99
CA LEU A 31 10.75 -32.05 -18.78
C LEU A 31 10.35 -32.69 -20.13
N LYS A 32 11.36 -33.11 -20.90
CA LYS A 32 11.13 -34.09 -21.97
C LYS A 32 10.91 -35.46 -21.31
N PRO A 33 9.87 -36.22 -21.68
CA PRO A 33 9.72 -37.60 -21.20
C PRO A 33 10.75 -38.47 -21.94
N THR A 34 11.73 -39.01 -21.19
CA THR A 34 12.58 -40.10 -21.66
C THR A 34 11.82 -41.42 -21.58
N SER A 35 12.18 -42.30 -22.51
CA SER A 35 11.55 -43.56 -22.89
C SER A 35 11.37 -44.60 -21.79
N SER A 36 10.46 -45.53 -22.14
CA SER A 36 10.34 -46.95 -21.75
C SER A 36 9.82 -47.32 -20.35
N GLU A 37 8.65 -47.97 -20.39
CA GLU A 37 8.08 -48.93 -19.42
C GLU A 37 7.41 -48.32 -18.17
N SER A 38 6.16 -48.64 -17.81
CA SER A 38 5.39 -49.86 -18.04
C SER A 38 3.89 -49.57 -18.13
N LYS A 39 3.24 -50.19 -19.12
CA LYS A 39 1.79 -50.28 -19.29
C LYS A 39 1.13 -50.87 -18.05
N ALA A 40 0.26 -50.12 -17.37
CA ALA A 40 -0.83 -50.70 -16.58
C ALA A 40 -2.00 -49.72 -16.44
N ARG A 41 -3.16 -50.17 -16.92
CA ARG A 41 -4.50 -49.71 -16.55
C ARG A 41 -4.95 -48.32 -17.02
N LEU A 42 -5.20 -48.26 -18.32
CA LEU A 42 -6.15 -47.34 -18.94
C LEU A 42 -7.55 -47.59 -18.35
N ARG A 43 -8.09 -46.66 -17.54
CA ARG A 43 -9.53 -46.31 -17.45
C ARG A 43 -9.75 -45.27 -16.32
N ARG A 44 -10.42 -44.17 -16.69
CA ARG A 44 -10.93 -43.06 -15.86
C ARG A 44 -9.88 -42.00 -15.45
N GLY A 45 -9.92 -40.83 -16.10
CA GLY A 45 -9.13 -39.69 -15.62
C GLY A 45 -9.04 -38.45 -16.51
N THR A 46 -9.52 -38.50 -17.75
CA THR A 46 -9.33 -37.39 -18.72
C THR A 46 -10.17 -36.14 -18.41
N ILE A 47 -11.17 -36.23 -17.53
CA ILE A 47 -12.10 -35.12 -17.26
C ILE A 47 -11.58 -34.17 -16.15
N TYR A 48 -10.80 -34.66 -15.19
CA TYR A 48 -10.31 -33.84 -14.06
C TYR A 48 -9.12 -32.95 -14.43
N LYS A 49 -8.36 -33.29 -15.49
CA LYS A 49 -7.16 -32.54 -15.90
C LYS A 49 -7.48 -31.24 -16.63
N LEU A 50 -8.53 -31.22 -17.47
CA LEU A 50 -8.98 -30.01 -18.18
C LEU A 50 -9.65 -28.99 -17.24
N SER A 51 -10.35 -29.47 -16.22
CA SER A 51 -11.05 -28.64 -15.24
C SER A 51 -10.08 -27.89 -14.32
N PHE A 52 -9.01 -28.56 -13.87
CA PHE A 52 -7.98 -27.95 -13.02
C PHE A 52 -7.10 -26.94 -13.77
N ILE A 53 -6.73 -27.23 -15.02
CA ILE A 53 -5.96 -26.30 -15.86
C ILE A 53 -6.77 -25.05 -16.17
N LYS A 54 -8.08 -25.16 -16.48
CA LYS A 54 -8.94 -23.99 -16.67
C LYS A 54 -9.04 -23.11 -15.43
N ILE A 55 -9.11 -23.70 -14.24
CA ILE A 55 -9.14 -22.94 -12.95
C ILE A 55 -7.80 -22.24 -12.70
N ILE A 56 -6.67 -22.93 -12.92
CA ILE A 56 -5.34 -22.33 -12.77
C ILE A 56 -5.14 -21.19 -13.79
N CYS A 57 -5.54 -21.37 -15.06
CA CYS A 57 -5.43 -20.35 -16.09
C CYS A 57 -6.38 -19.16 -15.85
N ALA A 58 -7.62 -19.40 -15.41
CA ALA A 58 -8.56 -18.33 -15.08
C ALA A 58 -8.09 -17.52 -13.86
N ASN A 59 -7.53 -18.19 -12.84
CA ASN A 59 -6.91 -17.52 -11.70
C ASN A 59 -5.66 -16.74 -12.14
N ALA A 60 -4.77 -17.33 -12.96
CA ALA A 60 -3.61 -16.63 -13.49
C ALA A 60 -3.99 -15.39 -14.34
N LEU A 61 -5.07 -15.45 -15.12
CA LEU A 61 -5.59 -14.30 -15.87
C LEU A 61 -6.18 -13.23 -14.96
N LYS A 62 -6.89 -13.62 -13.89
CA LYS A 62 -7.40 -12.70 -12.86
C LYS A 62 -6.26 -12.01 -12.09
N TYR A 63 -5.18 -12.74 -11.79
CA TYR A 63 -3.94 -12.18 -11.23
C TYR A 63 -3.21 -11.27 -12.24
N ARG A 64 -3.20 -11.62 -13.54
CA ARG A 64 -2.61 -10.80 -14.61
C ARG A 64 -3.37 -9.49 -14.86
N LEU A 65 -4.70 -9.50 -14.70
CA LEU A 65 -5.54 -8.30 -14.75
C LEU A 65 -5.38 -7.42 -13.50
N ALA A 66 -5.23 -8.00 -12.31
CA ALA A 66 -4.88 -7.24 -11.10
C ALA A 66 -3.48 -6.58 -11.20
N LEU A 67 -2.54 -7.26 -11.86
CA LEU A 67 -1.23 -6.70 -12.22
C LEU A 67 -1.28 -5.66 -13.35
N SER A 68 -2.42 -5.53 -14.06
CA SER A 68 -2.59 -4.58 -15.17
C SER A 68 -3.10 -3.20 -14.74
N MET A 69 -3.56 -3.05 -13.49
CA MET A 69 -3.83 -1.73 -12.91
C MET A 69 -2.51 -1.16 -12.40
N GLY A 70 -1.75 -0.54 -13.31
CA GLY A 70 -0.46 0.06 -13.00
C GLY A 70 -0.54 0.94 -11.75
N SER A 71 0.36 0.70 -10.79
CA SER A 71 0.45 1.45 -9.56
C SER A 71 0.57 2.95 -9.82
N LYS A 72 -0.17 3.75 -9.06
CA LYS A 72 -0.37 5.18 -9.30
C LYS A 72 0.68 6.02 -8.58
N PRO A 73 1.09 7.19 -9.12
CA PRO A 73 1.97 8.10 -8.41
C PRO A 73 1.37 8.50 -7.06
N LEU A 74 2.20 8.53 -6.03
CA LEU A 74 1.81 8.88 -4.66
C LEU A 74 1.08 10.23 -4.59
N GLU A 75 1.67 11.25 -5.23
CA GLU A 75 1.12 12.59 -5.26
C GLU A 75 -0.30 12.66 -5.84
N SER A 76 -0.68 11.76 -6.76
CA SER A 76 -2.02 11.79 -7.35
C SER A 76 -3.11 11.54 -6.31
N GLY A 77 -2.83 10.74 -5.28
CA GLY A 77 -3.83 10.28 -4.32
C GLY A 77 -4.98 9.48 -4.96
N GLU A 78 -4.81 9.03 -6.20
CA GLU A 78 -5.90 8.46 -7.00
C GLU A 78 -6.58 7.26 -6.32
N PRO A 79 -5.87 6.31 -5.67
CA PRO A 79 -6.53 5.26 -4.90
C PRO A 79 -7.49 5.81 -3.84
N CYS A 80 -7.10 6.88 -3.14
CA CYS A 80 -7.97 7.49 -2.13
C CYS A 80 -9.25 8.08 -2.74
N VAL A 81 -9.15 8.72 -3.90
CA VAL A 81 -10.32 9.28 -4.61
C VAL A 81 -11.22 8.16 -5.13
N ARG A 82 -10.63 7.15 -5.77
CA ARG A 82 -11.37 6.04 -6.38
C ARG A 82 -12.22 5.28 -5.36
N TYR A 83 -11.68 5.04 -4.17
CA TYR A 83 -12.37 4.29 -3.12
C TYR A 83 -13.09 5.18 -2.10
N ASP A 84 -13.17 6.50 -2.32
CA ASP A 84 -13.74 7.48 -1.37
C ASP A 84 -13.17 7.29 0.05
N CYS A 85 -11.86 7.05 0.14
CA CYS A 85 -11.18 6.66 1.38
C CYS A 85 -10.73 7.90 2.17
N ALA A 86 -11.20 8.00 3.41
CA ALA A 86 -10.86 9.07 4.35
C ALA A 86 -10.16 8.58 5.62
N LEU A 87 -9.71 7.32 5.67
CA LEU A 87 -9.26 6.69 6.92
C LEU A 87 -8.12 7.48 7.60
N CYS A 88 -7.19 8.02 6.84
CA CYS A 88 -6.08 8.83 7.37
C CYS A 88 -6.49 10.22 7.89
N CYS A 89 -7.73 10.65 7.63
CA CYS A 89 -8.29 11.91 8.14
C CYS A 89 -8.85 11.78 9.57
N TYR A 90 -9.03 10.56 10.09
CA TYR A 90 -9.47 10.34 11.47
C TYR A 90 -8.29 10.29 12.42
N ASN A 91 -8.38 11.02 13.54
CA ASN A 91 -7.36 11.15 14.57
C ASN A 91 -5.97 11.44 13.99
N THR A 92 -5.94 12.25 12.93
CA THR A 92 -4.74 12.44 12.12
C THR A 92 -3.69 13.19 12.92
N ARG A 93 -2.43 12.77 12.79
CA ARG A 93 -1.27 13.44 13.40
C ARG A 93 -0.34 14.04 12.36
N ILE A 94 -0.89 14.38 11.18
CA ILE A 94 -0.09 14.91 10.07
C ILE A 94 0.52 16.27 10.49
N PRO A 95 1.85 16.38 10.53
CA PRO A 95 2.53 17.62 10.81
C PRO A 95 2.41 18.58 9.61
N LEU A 96 2.47 19.88 9.90
CA LEU A 96 2.39 20.94 8.91
C LEU A 96 3.70 21.70 8.85
N THR A 97 4.28 21.80 7.65
CA THR A 97 5.40 22.70 7.41
C THR A 97 4.92 24.16 7.35
N ARG A 98 5.83 25.12 7.50
CA ARG A 98 5.52 26.55 7.26
C ARG A 98 4.96 26.79 5.85
N LEU A 99 5.45 26.05 4.86
CA LEU A 99 4.95 26.12 3.48
C LEU A 99 3.50 25.63 3.36
N ASP A 100 3.13 24.58 4.10
CA ASP A 100 1.74 24.11 4.14
C ASP A 100 0.82 25.16 4.76
N ILE A 101 1.22 25.73 5.90
CA ILE A 101 0.46 26.79 6.58
C ILE A 101 0.26 27.98 5.64
N ASN A 102 1.34 28.47 5.03
CA ASN A 102 1.29 29.61 4.11
C ASN A 102 0.39 29.31 2.89
N ARG A 103 0.45 28.09 2.33
CA ARG A 103 -0.40 27.70 1.20
C ARG A 103 -1.87 27.69 1.59
N ILE A 104 -2.20 27.16 2.76
CA ILE A 104 -3.59 27.06 3.24
C ILE A 104 -4.15 28.42 3.63
N VAL A 105 -3.34 29.31 4.22
CA VAL A 105 -3.74 30.70 4.52
C VAL A 105 -4.12 31.44 3.25
N LYS A 106 -3.39 31.24 2.15
CA LYS A 106 -3.72 31.83 0.83
C LYS A 106 -5.06 31.36 0.26
N LEU A 107 -5.63 30.26 0.76
CA LEU A 107 -6.98 29.81 0.41
C LEU A 107 -8.08 30.52 1.24
N GLY A 108 -7.71 31.42 2.16
CA GLY A 108 -8.63 32.18 2.99
C GLY A 108 -8.86 31.62 4.41
N TYR A 109 -8.16 30.56 4.81
CA TYR A 109 -8.31 29.99 6.16
C TYR A 109 -7.41 30.69 7.18
N LYS A 110 -7.94 30.97 8.37
CA LYS A 110 -7.14 31.43 9.52
C LYS A 110 -6.37 30.25 10.13
N VAL A 111 -5.09 30.45 10.49
CA VAL A 111 -4.23 29.37 10.99
C VAL A 111 -4.85 28.60 12.15
N ASN A 112 -5.44 29.32 13.11
CA ASN A 112 -6.01 28.72 14.31
C ASN A 112 -7.24 27.83 14.05
N VAL A 113 -7.90 27.92 12.89
CA VAL A 113 -9.06 27.05 12.59
C VAL A 113 -8.65 25.68 12.06
N PHE A 114 -7.52 25.58 11.35
CA PHE A 114 -7.12 24.34 10.70
C PHE A 114 -5.84 23.71 11.27
N ALA A 115 -5.08 24.47 12.04
CA ALA A 115 -3.83 24.03 12.64
C ALA A 115 -3.85 24.22 14.16
N GLU A 116 -3.03 23.42 14.82
CA GLU A 116 -2.73 23.55 16.25
C GLU A 116 -1.22 23.41 16.48
N LYS A 117 -0.67 24.22 17.39
CA LYS A 117 0.73 24.15 17.81
C LYS A 117 0.83 23.10 18.92
N THR A 118 1.80 22.20 18.78
CA THR A 118 2.13 21.16 19.76
C THR A 118 3.59 21.29 20.18
N ASN A 119 4.02 20.48 21.15
CA ASN A 119 5.43 20.39 21.55
C ASN A 119 6.34 19.88 20.42
N CYS A 120 5.78 19.32 19.34
CA CYS A 120 6.51 18.82 18.18
C CYS A 120 6.31 19.72 16.93
N GLY A 121 5.86 20.96 17.13
CA GLY A 121 5.54 21.89 16.05
C GLY A 121 4.06 21.90 15.66
N TRP A 122 3.77 22.40 14.46
CA TRP A 122 2.40 22.54 13.95
C TRP A 122 1.87 21.24 13.35
N ARG A 123 0.59 20.94 13.58
CA ARG A 123 -0.11 19.83 12.92
C ARG A 123 -1.52 20.21 12.50
N LEU A 124 -2.14 19.38 11.65
CA LEU A 124 -3.56 19.50 11.33
C LEU A 124 -4.41 19.37 12.61
N ARG A 125 -5.34 20.32 12.78
CA ARG A 125 -6.32 20.28 13.86
C ARG A 125 -7.37 19.22 13.58
N ASN A 126 -7.76 18.50 14.64
CA ASN A 126 -8.94 17.63 14.61
C ASN A 126 -10.11 18.29 15.37
N ILE A 127 -11.33 18.11 14.87
CA ILE A 127 -12.60 18.40 15.54
C ILE A 127 -13.34 17.07 15.67
N ASP A 128 -13.68 16.68 16.89
CA ASP A 128 -14.36 15.40 17.20
C ASP A 128 -13.65 14.18 16.57
N GLY A 129 -12.32 14.15 16.68
CA GLY A 129 -11.49 13.08 16.14
C GLY A 129 -11.37 13.05 14.62
N LYS A 130 -11.79 14.11 13.91
CA LYS A 130 -11.70 14.21 12.45
C LYS A 130 -10.88 15.44 12.04
N CYS A 131 -10.05 15.32 11.01
CA CYS A 131 -9.35 16.44 10.41
C CYS A 131 -10.33 17.57 10.08
N PHE A 132 -9.98 18.83 10.42
CA PHE A 132 -10.79 20.01 10.12
C PHE A 132 -11.26 20.08 8.67
N PHE A 133 -10.46 19.61 7.72
CA PHE A 133 -10.81 19.65 6.29
C PHE A 133 -11.70 18.50 5.81
N LEU A 134 -11.95 17.48 6.64
CA LEU A 134 -12.84 16.36 6.28
C LEU A 134 -14.30 16.84 6.23
N ASN A 135 -14.97 16.56 5.11
CA ASN A 135 -16.39 16.79 4.91
C ASN A 135 -17.01 15.52 4.27
N GLY A 136 -17.84 14.81 5.02
CA GLY A 136 -18.23 13.45 4.65
C GLY A 136 -17.00 12.54 4.53
N ALA A 137 -16.80 11.94 3.36
CA ALA A 137 -15.65 11.10 3.04
C ALA A 137 -14.55 11.85 2.24
N ARG A 138 -14.65 13.18 2.08
CA ARG A 138 -13.75 13.95 1.20
C ARG A 138 -13.07 15.11 1.91
N CYS A 139 -11.84 15.41 1.50
CA CYS A 139 -11.12 16.58 1.97
C CYS A 139 -11.54 17.82 1.16
N ARG A 140 -11.95 18.89 1.85
CA ARG A 140 -12.37 20.15 1.20
C ARG A 140 -11.24 20.89 0.47
N ILE A 141 -9.98 20.59 0.82
CA ILE A 141 -8.80 21.17 0.18
C ILE A 141 -7.96 20.11 -0.54
N TYR A 142 -8.59 19.06 -1.09
CA TYR A 142 -7.88 17.89 -1.61
C TYR A 142 -6.73 18.26 -2.58
N GLU A 143 -6.96 19.16 -3.53
CA GLU A 143 -5.95 19.65 -4.48
C GLU A 143 -4.81 20.43 -3.80
N HIS A 144 -5.09 21.08 -2.67
CA HIS A 144 -4.14 21.86 -1.88
C HIS A 144 -3.69 21.14 -0.60
N ARG A 145 -3.91 19.81 -0.51
CA ARG A 145 -3.61 19.03 0.68
C ARG A 145 -2.15 19.22 1.12
N PRO A 146 -1.87 19.25 2.44
CA PRO A 146 -0.52 19.41 2.98
C PRO A 146 0.46 18.37 2.43
N TYR A 147 1.76 18.69 2.45
CA TYR A 147 2.80 17.77 1.97
C TYR A 147 2.72 16.39 2.63
N GLY A 148 2.50 16.32 3.94
CA GLY A 148 2.31 15.05 4.66
C GLY A 148 1.15 14.21 4.11
N CYS A 149 0.04 14.85 3.72
CA CYS A 149 -1.08 14.16 3.07
C CYS A 149 -0.78 13.74 1.63
N ARG A 150 0.07 14.49 0.90
CA ARG A 150 0.48 14.14 -0.48
C ARG A 150 1.41 12.95 -0.54
N VAL A 151 2.26 12.78 0.48
CA VAL A 151 3.18 11.65 0.55
C VAL A 151 2.60 10.46 1.31
N TYR A 152 1.45 10.58 1.97
CA TYR A 152 0.81 9.41 2.58
C TYR A 152 0.37 8.40 1.49
N PRO A 153 0.66 7.09 1.61
CA PRO A 153 1.10 6.37 2.81
C PRO A 153 2.61 6.16 3.00
N LEU A 154 3.48 6.86 2.27
CA LEU A 154 4.93 6.83 2.50
C LEU A 154 5.28 7.61 3.78
N VAL A 155 5.83 6.90 4.77
CA VAL A 155 6.23 7.44 6.08
C VAL A 155 7.66 7.07 6.42
N TYR A 156 8.28 7.78 7.37
CA TYR A 156 9.61 7.43 7.86
C TYR A 156 9.51 6.58 9.13
N SER A 157 10.05 5.36 9.08
CA SER A 157 10.11 4.47 10.24
C SER A 157 11.37 4.78 11.04
N LEU A 158 11.21 5.24 12.29
CA LEU A 158 12.34 5.41 13.22
C LEU A 158 13.00 4.07 13.56
N ARG A 159 12.22 2.98 13.59
CA ARG A 159 12.69 1.63 13.88
C ARG A 159 13.61 1.10 12.78
N GLU A 160 13.19 1.25 11.53
CA GLU A 160 13.91 0.75 10.36
C GLU A 160 14.85 1.79 9.76
N ARG A 161 14.82 3.04 10.27
CA ARG A 161 15.57 4.21 9.79
C ARG A 161 15.47 4.46 8.29
N LYS A 162 14.30 4.18 7.71
CA LYS A 162 14.05 4.32 6.26
C LYS A 162 12.59 4.67 5.96
N ALA A 163 12.34 5.09 4.72
CA ALA A 163 11.00 5.26 4.22
C ALA A 163 10.30 3.89 4.04
N VAL A 164 9.07 3.77 4.54
CA VAL A 164 8.23 2.58 4.45
C VAL A 164 6.79 2.99 4.15
N LEU A 165 5.97 2.05 3.70
CA LEU A 165 4.53 2.27 3.54
C LEU A 165 3.81 1.99 4.86
N ASP A 166 2.98 2.93 5.30
CA ASP A 166 2.20 2.79 6.52
C ASP A 166 1.21 1.62 6.42
N GLY A 167 1.23 0.76 7.44
CA GLY A 167 0.33 -0.38 7.57
C GLY A 167 -1.13 -0.02 7.76
N PHE A 168 -1.44 1.20 8.25
CA PHE A 168 -2.81 1.66 8.43
C PHE A 168 -3.52 1.99 7.11
N CYS A 169 -2.79 2.17 6.00
CA CYS A 169 -3.40 2.44 4.71
C CYS A 169 -3.82 1.12 4.01
N PRO A 170 -5.12 0.90 3.75
CA PRO A 170 -5.59 -0.32 3.11
C PRO A 170 -5.21 -0.42 1.63
N HIS A 171 -4.87 0.70 0.98
CA HIS A 171 -4.57 0.78 -0.45
C HIS A 171 -3.07 0.98 -0.74
N LYS A 172 -2.19 0.80 0.24
CA LYS A 172 -0.77 1.16 0.13
C LYS A 172 -0.04 0.50 -1.05
N GLU A 173 -0.44 -0.72 -1.41
CA GLU A 173 0.16 -1.50 -2.50
C GLU A 173 -0.23 -0.99 -3.90
N GLU A 174 -1.25 -0.12 -4.01
CA GLU A 174 -1.65 0.49 -5.29
C GLU A 174 -0.80 1.71 -5.66
N PHE A 175 0.08 2.17 -4.76
CA PHE A 175 0.96 3.31 -5.01
C PHE A 175 2.32 2.88 -5.57
N LYS A 176 2.78 3.62 -6.59
CA LYS A 176 4.13 3.51 -7.15
C LYS A 176 5.03 4.55 -6.51
N ILE A 177 5.91 4.10 -5.62
CA ILE A 177 6.88 4.97 -4.97
C ILE A 177 8.06 5.24 -5.90
N ARG A 178 8.36 6.52 -6.09
CA ARG A 178 9.47 7.03 -6.90
C ARG A 178 10.54 7.65 -5.99
N ARG A 179 11.72 7.91 -6.56
CA ARG A 179 12.82 8.57 -5.83
C ARG A 179 12.43 9.99 -5.38
N GLU A 180 11.61 10.67 -6.18
CA GLU A 180 11.11 12.01 -5.92
C GLU A 180 10.19 12.03 -4.69
N ASP A 181 9.40 10.96 -4.49
CA ASP A 181 8.52 10.85 -3.33
C ASP A 181 9.33 10.68 -2.03
N ILE A 182 10.43 9.93 -2.08
CA ILE A 182 11.38 9.81 -0.96
C ILE A 182 12.10 11.14 -0.69
N LYS A 183 12.53 11.85 -1.75
CA LYS A 183 13.13 13.19 -1.61
C LYS A 183 12.15 14.17 -0.97
N MET A 184 10.88 14.13 -1.37
CA MET A 184 9.81 14.94 -0.78
C MET A 184 9.62 14.60 0.70
N LEU A 185 9.55 13.31 1.06
CA LEU A 185 9.48 12.90 2.46
C LEU A 185 10.66 13.46 3.28
N MET A 186 11.89 13.33 2.78
CA MET A 186 13.08 13.85 3.46
C MET A 186 13.08 15.37 3.56
N PHE A 187 12.55 16.07 2.54
CA PHE A 187 12.34 17.51 2.59
C PHE A 187 11.38 17.89 3.71
N ILE A 188 10.22 17.22 3.80
CA ILE A 188 9.24 17.46 4.88
C ILE A 188 9.89 17.29 6.24
N LEU A 189 10.62 16.20 6.47
CA LEU A 189 11.26 15.92 7.77
C LEU A 189 12.26 17.01 8.17
N ARG A 190 13.08 17.50 7.22
CA ARG A 190 13.99 18.62 7.49
C ARG A 190 13.24 19.91 7.83
N SER A 191 12.22 20.25 7.05
CA SER A 191 11.40 21.44 7.28
C SER A 191 10.62 21.43 8.59
N LEU A 192 10.37 20.25 9.17
CA LEU A 192 9.74 20.11 10.48
C LEU A 192 10.75 20.24 11.64
N GLY A 193 12.01 19.83 11.43
CA GLY A 193 13.07 20.01 12.43
C GLY A 193 13.51 21.47 12.60
N GLU A 194 13.23 22.32 11.62
CA GLU A 194 13.54 23.77 11.67
C GLU A 194 12.50 24.59 12.46
N THR A 195 11.41 23.97 12.94
CA THR A 195 10.29 24.69 13.56
C THR A 195 10.45 25.00 15.06
N ASP A 196 11.57 24.61 15.67
CA ASP A 196 11.86 24.81 17.10
C ASP A 196 12.51 26.18 17.43
N MET A 197 12.49 27.15 16.50
CA MET A 197 13.20 28.44 16.65
C MET A 197 12.30 29.68 16.89
N PHE A 198 10.99 29.54 17.17
CA PHE A 198 10.10 30.69 17.48
C PHE A 198 8.98 30.38 18.51
#